data_AF-A0A2E0HQ20-F1
#
_entry.id   AF-A0A2E0HQ20-F1
#
_cell.length_a   1.000
_cell.length_b   1.000
_cell.length_c   1.000
_cell.angle_alpha   90.00
_cell.angle_beta   90.00
_cell.angle_gamma   90.00
#
_symmetry.space_group_name_H-M   'P 1'
#
loop_
_entity.id
_entity.type
_entity.pdbx_description
1 polymer ?
#
loop_
_entity_poly.entity_id
_entity_poly.type
_entity_poly.pdbx_seq_one_letter_code
_entity_poly.pdbx_strand_id
1 'polypeptide(L)'
;MTDDNVRLAFRIGYLGDSFHGSQIQPDVKTVQGELIKAFNQLKWLDKSQDGHNLVLSSRTDAGVNVRLNGGVVSIKRSLWQALTPRKMIRAVDDHLSDE
;
A
#
# COMPACT_ATOMS: atom_id res chain seq x y z
N MET A 1 -4.42 9.03 -25.76
CA MET A 1 -5.19 8.42 -24.66
C MET A 1 -4.50 8.84 -23.37
N THR A 2 -5.13 9.69 -22.57
CA THR A 2 -4.62 10.01 -21.24
C THR A 2 -4.79 8.77 -20.36
N ASP A 3 -3.75 8.38 -19.65
CA ASP A 3 -3.84 7.29 -18.68
C ASP A 3 -4.89 7.64 -17.61
N ASP A 4 -5.94 6.82 -17.53
CA ASP A 4 -7.05 6.95 -16.57
C ASP A 4 -6.58 6.73 -15.13
N ASN A 5 -5.35 6.22 -14.96
CA ASN A 5 -4.69 6.06 -13.68
C ASN A 5 -3.60 7.11 -13.45
N VAL A 6 -3.28 7.30 -12.17
CA VAL A 6 -2.11 8.02 -11.70
C VAL A 6 -1.30 7.12 -10.79
N ARG A 7 0.02 7.21 -10.87
CA ARG A 7 0.94 6.46 -10.01
C ARG A 7 1.48 7.39 -8.93
N LEU A 8 1.12 7.11 -7.69
CA LEU A 8 1.48 7.91 -6.52
C LEU A 8 2.64 7.26 -5.78
N ALA A 9 3.67 8.04 -5.46
CA ALA A 9 4.71 7.62 -4.54
C ALA A 9 4.31 7.97 -3.10
N PHE A 10 4.52 7.05 -2.17
CA PHE A 10 4.23 7.23 -0.76
C PHE A 10 5.38 6.67 0.10
N ARG A 11 5.34 6.99 1.39
CA ARG A 11 6.29 6.46 2.38
C ARG A 11 5.52 5.87 3.54
N ILE A 12 6.04 4.79 4.12
CA ILE A 12 5.47 4.11 5.28
C ILE A 12 6.56 3.81 6.31
N GLY A 13 6.16 3.76 7.58
CA GLY A 13 6.92 3.12 8.64
C GLY A 13 6.11 1.99 9.24
N TYR A 14 6.77 0.98 9.79
CA TYR A 14 6.10 -0.15 10.44
C TYR A 14 7.01 -0.81 11.47
N LEU A 15 6.39 -1.38 12.50
CA LEU A 15 7.04 -2.32 13.42
C LEU A 15 6.99 -3.71 12.79
N GLY A 16 8.14 -4.36 12.69
CA GLY A 16 8.30 -5.59 11.90
C GLY A 16 7.85 -6.86 12.62
N ASP A 17 7.72 -6.82 13.95
CA ASP A 17 7.50 -7.98 14.81
C ASP A 17 6.25 -8.79 14.42
N SER A 18 5.21 -8.10 13.93
CA SER A 18 3.93 -8.68 13.50
C SER A 18 3.93 -9.20 12.04
N PHE A 19 5.06 -9.10 11.31
CA PHE A 19 5.11 -9.35 9.87
C PHE A 19 6.21 -10.35 9.45
N HIS A 20 5.88 -11.19 8.48
CA HIS A 20 6.81 -12.15 7.85
C HIS A 20 7.62 -11.51 6.71
N GLY A 21 7.97 -10.23 6.87
CA GLY A 21 8.67 -9.42 5.89
C GLY A 21 7.76 -8.47 5.11
N SER A 22 8.35 -7.68 4.21
CA SER A 22 7.59 -6.65 3.48
C SER A 22 6.83 -7.17 2.26
N GLN A 23 7.37 -8.14 1.53
CA GLN A 23 6.81 -8.65 0.26
C GLN A 23 5.69 -9.67 0.50
N ILE A 24 4.67 -9.70 -0.37
CA ILE A 24 3.59 -10.71 -0.32
C ILE A 24 4.16 -12.12 -0.40
N GLN A 25 3.65 -12.99 0.46
CA GLN A 25 3.90 -14.42 0.48
C GLN A 25 2.56 -15.14 0.76
N PRO A 26 2.35 -16.37 0.26
CA PRO A 26 1.15 -17.15 0.59
C PRO A 26 1.02 -17.35 2.10
N ASP A 27 -0.21 -17.29 2.60
CA ASP A 27 -0.63 -17.73 3.94
C ASP A 27 0.02 -17.03 5.15
N VAL A 28 0.76 -15.93 4.94
CA VAL A 28 1.39 -15.16 6.03
C VAL A 28 1.09 -13.66 5.93
N LYS A 29 1.04 -12.97 7.08
CA LYS A 29 0.88 -11.52 7.16
C LYS A 29 2.17 -10.83 6.73
N THR A 30 2.08 -9.93 5.76
CA THR A 30 3.20 -9.13 5.25
C THR A 30 2.78 -7.67 5.10
N VAL A 31 3.74 -6.75 5.12
CA VAL A 31 3.45 -5.30 5.06
C VAL A 31 2.72 -4.93 3.76
N GLN A 32 3.22 -5.42 2.62
CA GLN A 32 2.58 -5.18 1.32
C GLN A 32 1.20 -5.82 1.24
N GLY A 33 0.99 -7.00 1.87
CA GLY A 33 -0.30 -7.66 1.95
C GLY A 33 -1.35 -6.82 2.69
N GLU A 34 -1.01 -6.29 3.87
CA GLU A 34 -1.93 -5.43 4.63
C GLU A 34 -2.21 -4.11 3.91
N LEU A 35 -1.21 -3.50 3.26
CA LEU A 35 -1.46 -2.33 2.41
C LEU A 35 -2.43 -2.65 1.27
N ILE A 36 -2.24 -3.75 0.54
CA ILE A 36 -3.14 -4.15 -0.54
C ILE A 36 -4.55 -4.41 -0.03
N LYS A 37 -4.68 -5.05 1.14
CA LYS A 37 -5.97 -5.26 1.81
C LYS A 37 -6.67 -3.94 2.15
N ALA A 38 -5.96 -2.98 2.76
CA ALA A 38 -6.50 -1.65 3.06
C ALA A 38 -6.97 -0.91 1.80
N PHE A 39 -6.15 -0.87 0.75
CA PHE A 39 -6.52 -0.23 -0.51
C PHE A 39 -7.67 -0.95 -1.25
N ASN A 40 -7.79 -2.28 -1.10
CA ASN A 40 -8.93 -3.04 -1.62
C ASN A 40 -10.23 -2.76 -0.86
N GLN A 41 -10.18 -2.64 0.47
CA GLN A 41 -11.33 -2.25 1.30
C GLN A 41 -11.84 -0.86 0.91
N LEU A 42 -10.93 0.07 0.63
CA LEU A 42 -11.22 1.40 0.11
C LEU A 42 -11.73 1.40 -1.35
N LYS A 43 -11.64 0.27 -2.07
CA LYS A 43 -11.96 0.12 -3.50
C LYS A 43 -11.11 1.01 -4.41
N TRP A 44 -9.85 1.23 -4.04
CA TRP A 44 -8.93 2.12 -4.77
C TRP A 44 -8.08 1.41 -5.82
N LEU A 45 -7.85 0.10 -5.67
CA LEU A 45 -7.10 -0.70 -6.63
C LEU A 45 -8.02 -1.20 -7.75
N ASP A 46 -7.49 -1.21 -8.97
CA ASP A 46 -8.13 -1.85 -10.11
C ASP A 46 -7.95 -3.37 -10.02
N LYS A 47 -9.06 -4.08 -9.81
CA LYS A 47 -9.07 -5.54 -9.69
C LYS A 47 -8.76 -6.27 -11.01
N SER A 48 -8.80 -5.56 -12.14
CA SER A 48 -8.42 -6.12 -13.45
C SER A 48 -6.91 -6.09 -13.71
N GLN A 49 -6.15 -5.37 -12.88
CA GLN A 49 -4.69 -5.28 -12.96
C GLN A 49 -4.07 -6.29 -11.99
N ASP A 50 -3.47 -7.35 -12.52
CA ASP A 50 -2.79 -8.35 -11.70
C ASP A 50 -1.47 -7.81 -11.12
N GLY A 51 -1.32 -7.95 -9.81
CA GLY A 51 -0.03 -8.00 -9.09
C GLY A 51 0.82 -6.72 -9.00
N HIS A 52 0.52 -5.64 -9.75
CA HIS A 52 1.43 -4.49 -9.87
C HIS A 52 0.84 -3.13 -9.45
N ASN A 53 -0.35 -3.13 -8.85
CA ASN A 53 -0.98 -1.89 -8.39
C ASN A 53 -0.27 -1.25 -7.20
N LEU A 54 0.44 -2.03 -6.37
CA LEU A 54 1.16 -1.53 -5.20
C LEU A 54 2.50 -2.25 -5.07
N VAL A 55 3.60 -1.50 -5.10
CA VAL A 55 4.97 -2.03 -5.07
C VAL A 55 5.79 -1.27 -4.03
N LEU A 56 6.52 -1.98 -3.18
CA LEU A 56 7.45 -1.41 -2.21
C LEU A 56 8.87 -1.30 -2.80
N SER A 57 9.60 -0.26 -2.40
CA SER A 57 10.95 0.02 -2.88
C SER A 57 12.02 -0.92 -2.33
N SER A 58 11.75 -1.58 -1.20
CA SER A 58 12.66 -2.55 -0.60
C SER A 58 11.95 -3.80 -0.09
N ARG A 59 12.70 -4.91 -0.10
CA ARG A 59 12.35 -6.15 0.57
C ARG A 59 12.99 -6.15 1.95
N THR A 60 12.22 -6.51 2.96
CA THR A 60 12.72 -6.76 4.32
C THR A 60 12.36 -8.18 4.74
N ASP A 61 13.22 -8.76 5.58
CA ASP A 61 12.97 -10.04 6.22
C ASP A 61 11.96 -9.90 7.38
N ALA A 62 11.47 -11.03 7.87
CA ALA A 62 10.54 -11.09 9.00
C ALA A 62 11.11 -10.39 10.24
N GLY A 63 10.27 -9.65 10.97
CA GLY A 63 10.68 -8.94 12.19
C GLY A 63 11.45 -7.63 11.99
N VAL A 64 11.78 -7.23 10.75
CA VAL A 64 12.56 -6.02 10.52
C VAL A 64 11.71 -4.76 10.70
N ASN A 65 12.10 -3.93 11.67
CA ASN A 65 11.52 -2.60 11.89
C ASN A 65 11.98 -1.60 10.83
N VAL A 66 11.05 -0.77 10.33
CA VAL A 66 11.36 0.23 9.31
C VAL A 66 10.76 1.58 9.67
N ARG A 67 11.61 2.60 9.74
CA ARG A 67 11.18 3.98 9.94
C ARG A 67 10.63 4.62 8.66
N LEU A 68 11.21 4.27 7.52
CA LEU A 68 10.83 4.85 6.24
C LEU A 68 11.14 3.88 5.08
N ASN A 69 10.11 3.23 4.56
CA ASN A 69 10.12 2.55 3.26
C ASN A 69 9.39 3.40 2.22
N GLY A 70 9.78 3.29 0.96
CA GLY A 70 9.06 3.86 -0.17
C GLY A 70 8.10 2.86 -0.79
N GLY A 71 7.03 3.35 -1.40
CA GLY A 71 6.15 2.54 -2.21
C GLY A 71 5.51 3.37 -3.32
N VAL A 72 5.00 2.68 -4.34
CA VAL A 72 4.19 3.28 -5.39
C VAL A 72 2.85 2.56 -5.49
N VAL A 73 1.78 3.32 -5.70
CA VAL A 73 0.44 2.78 -5.93
C VAL A 73 -0.21 3.41 -7.15
N SER A 74 -0.84 2.60 -8.00
CA SER A 74 -1.65 3.06 -9.12
C SER A 74 -3.12 3.13 -8.71
N ILE A 75 -3.73 4.32 -8.85
CA ILE A 75 -5.16 4.55 -8.56
C ILE A 75 -5.81 5.37 -9.67
N LYS A 76 -7.15 5.38 -9.74
CA LYS A 76 -7.88 6.21 -10.70
C LYS A 76 -7.53 7.69 -10.55
N ARG A 77 -7.31 8.37 -11.67
CA ARG A 77 -7.04 9.81 -11.73
C ARG A 77 -8.15 10.63 -11.07
N SER A 78 -9.41 10.27 -11.33
CA SER A 78 -10.58 10.94 -10.75
C SER A 78 -10.64 10.82 -9.24
N LEU A 79 -10.23 9.66 -8.69
CA LEU A 79 -10.11 9.47 -7.24
C LEU A 79 -9.03 10.39 -6.65
N TRP A 80 -7.85 10.47 -7.28
CA TRP A 80 -6.78 11.35 -6.81
C TRP A 80 -7.19 12.83 -6.86
N GLN A 81 -7.90 13.25 -7.89
CA GLN A 81 -8.42 14.62 -7.99
C GLN A 81 -9.44 14.97 -6.90
N ALA A 82 -10.15 13.98 -6.35
CA ALA A 82 -11.10 14.17 -5.25
C ALA A 82 -10.43 14.09 -3.86
N LEU A 83 -9.22 13.54 -3.77
CA LEU A 83 -8.47 13.37 -2.53
C LEU A 83 -7.43 14.48 -2.35
N THR A 84 -6.97 14.64 -1.11
CA THR A 84 -5.75 15.38 -0.79
C THR A 84 -4.74 14.42 -0.19
N PRO A 85 -3.42 14.73 -0.18
CA PRO A 85 -2.43 13.88 0.46
C PRO A 85 -2.79 13.50 1.91
N ARG A 86 -3.32 14.46 2.69
CA ARG A 86 -3.73 14.22 4.08
C ARG A 86 -4.94 13.29 4.18
N LYS A 87 -5.93 13.43 3.30
CA LYS A 87 -7.10 12.53 3.25
C LYS A 87 -6.71 11.13 2.82
N MET A 88 -5.76 11.00 1.90
CA MET A 88 -5.20 9.71 1.49
C MET A 88 -4.58 8.99 2.68
N ILE A 89 -3.65 9.65 3.37
CA ILE A 89 -2.96 9.07 4.54
C ILE A 89 -3.98 8.61 5.57
N ARG A 90 -4.90 9.50 5.97
CA ARG A 90 -5.92 9.17 6.97
C ARG A 90 -6.80 7.98 6.56
N ALA A 91 -7.29 7.97 5.32
CA ALA A 91 -8.16 6.89 4.87
C ALA A 91 -7.44 5.53 4.82
N VAL A 92 -6.15 5.51 4.45
CA VAL A 92 -5.34 4.29 4.48
C VAL A 92 -5.08 3.86 5.92
N ASP A 93 -4.63 4.78 6.78
CA ASP A 93 -4.35 4.51 8.20
C ASP A 93 -5.58 3.96 8.94
N ASP A 94 -6.78 4.49 8.68
CA ASP A 94 -8.05 4.02 9.27
C ASP A 94 -8.38 2.55 8.90
N HIS A 95 -7.67 1.94 7.94
CA HIS A 95 -7.84 0.55 7.49
C HIS A 95 -6.62 -0.33 7.76
N LEU A 96 -5.55 0.21 8.36
CA LEU A 96 -4.38 -0.58 8.79
C LEU A 96 -4.61 -1.13 10.19
N SER A 97 -3.95 -2.25 10.52
CA SER A 97 -3.97 -2.77 11.90
C SER A 97 -3.18 -1.84 12.82
N ASP A 98 -3.64 -1.70 14.07
CA ASP A 98 -2.87 -1.06 15.16
C ASP A 98 -1.69 -1.94 15.65
N GLU A 99 -1.64 -3.19 15.17
CA GLU A 99 -0.57 -4.19 15.42
C GLU A 99 0.63 -4.08 14.50
#